data_AF-A0A952FDH4-F1
#
_entry.id   AF-A0A952FDH4-F1
#
_cell.length_a   1.000
_cell.length_b   1.000
_cell.length_c   1.000
_cell.angle_alpha   90.00
_cell.angle_beta   90.00
_cell.angle_gamma   90.00
#
_symmetry.space_group_name_H-M   'P 1'
#
loop_
_entity.id
_entity.type
_entity.pdbx_description
1 polymer ?
#
loop_
_entity_poly.entity_id
_entity_poly.type
_entity_poly.pdbx_seq_one_letter_code
_entity_poly.pdbx_strand_id
1 'polypeptide(L)'
;MPGIHITDIEAAINYWREKKPSPDGITLAPELRALAEVYALMIFYHEDEADEKSFPPQALAAWRAWYDTTADTPCIAICSTSQGDALCKG
;
A
#
# COMPACT_ATOMS: atom_id res chain seq x y z
N MET A 1 6.01 4.58 14.22
CA MET A 1 4.86 4.28 13.33
C MET A 1 5.18 2.94 12.70
N PRO A 2 4.21 2.04 12.52
CA PRO A 2 4.45 0.83 11.74
C PRO A 2 4.95 1.24 10.34
N GLY A 3 5.99 0.56 9.84
CA GLY A 3 6.46 0.77 8.48
C GLY A 3 5.46 0.20 7.47
N ILE A 4 5.50 0.69 6.23
CA ILE A 4 4.74 0.09 5.13
C ILE A 4 5.49 -1.18 4.70
N HIS A 5 4.85 -2.35 4.83
CA HIS A 5 5.51 -3.62 4.56
C HIS A 5 5.64 -3.87 3.06
N ILE A 6 6.69 -4.59 2.64
CA ILE A 6 6.97 -4.89 1.23
C ILE A 6 5.79 -5.59 0.54
N THR A 7 5.05 -6.43 1.26
CA THR A 7 3.85 -7.11 0.74
C THR A 7 2.71 -6.14 0.41
N ASP A 8 2.60 -5.01 1.12
CA ASP A 8 1.61 -3.98 0.83
C ASP A 8 1.98 -3.23 -0.46
N ILE A 9 3.29 -3.05 -0.70
CA ILE A 9 3.79 -2.50 -1.96
C ILE A 9 3.51 -3.44 -3.12
N GLU A 10 3.71 -4.75 -2.94
CA GLU A 10 3.39 -5.76 -3.95
C GLU A 10 1.89 -5.79 -4.27
N ALA A 11 1.04 -5.73 -3.25
CA ALA A 11 -0.40 -5.67 -3.42
C ALA A 11 -0.85 -4.39 -4.15
N ALA A 12 -0.28 -3.24 -3.79
CA ALA A 12 -0.53 -1.97 -4.47
C ALA A 12 -0.05 -2.00 -5.95
N ILE A 13 1.11 -2.60 -6.24
CA ILE A 13 1.60 -2.77 -7.61
C ILE A 13 0.61 -3.63 -8.42
N ASN A 14 0.15 -4.75 -7.87
CA ASN A 14 -0.80 -5.63 -8.55
C ASN A 14 -2.14 -4.93 -8.81
N TYR A 15 -2.64 -4.16 -7.84
CA TYR A 15 -3.82 -3.32 -8.01
C TYR A 15 -3.70 -2.36 -9.21
N TRP A 16 -2.57 -1.68 -9.35
CA TRP A 16 -2.36 -0.76 -10.46
C TRP A 16 -2.14 -1.48 -11.80
N ARG A 17 -1.57 -2.68 -11.82
CA ARG A 17 -1.48 -3.52 -13.03
C ARG A 17 -2.85 -3.87 -13.58
N GLU A 18 -3.79 -4.22 -12.70
CA GLU A 18 -5.17 -4.55 -13.08
C GLU A 18 -5.97 -3.31 -13.47
N LYS A 19 -5.84 -2.23 -12.71
CA LYS A 19 -6.61 -0.99 -12.91
C LYS A 19 -6.15 -0.17 -14.13
N LYS A 20 -4.85 -0.16 -14.39
CA LYS A 20 -4.21 0.58 -15.49
C LYS A 20 -3.21 -0.33 -16.19
N PRO A 21 -3.68 -1.32 -16.96
CA PRO A 21 -2.80 -2.23 -17.67
C PRO A 21 -1.94 -1.46 -18.66
N SER A 22 -0.74 -1.98 -18.89
CA SER A 22 0.16 -1.43 -19.88
C SER A 22 -0.44 -1.57 -21.29
N PRO A 23 -0.54 -0.49 -22.09
CA PRO A 23 -1.14 -0.55 -23.42
C PRO A 23 -0.31 -1.37 -24.42
N ASP A 24 1.00 -1.47 -24.18
CA ASP A 24 1.99 -2.14 -25.02
C ASP A 24 2.71 -3.30 -24.31
N GLY A 25 2.37 -3.57 -23.04
CA GLY A 25 3.02 -4.57 -22.20
C GLY A 25 4.38 -4.15 -21.63
N ILE A 26 4.84 -2.91 -21.87
CA ILE A 26 6.16 -2.39 -21.47
C ILE A 26 6.00 -1.10 -20.66
N THR A 27 5.14 -0.18 -21.12
CA THR A 27 4.93 1.13 -20.54
C THR A 27 4.12 1.01 -19.25
N LEU A 28 4.72 1.42 -18.13
CA LEU A 28 4.07 1.40 -16.81
C LEU A 28 3.27 2.68 -16.57
N ALA A 29 2.09 2.54 -15.97
CA ALA A 29 1.33 3.65 -15.43
C ALA A 29 2.18 4.43 -14.39
N PRO A 30 1.98 5.76 -14.25
CA PRO A 30 2.81 6.57 -13.35
C PRO A 30 2.74 6.12 -11.90
N GLU A 31 1.58 5.66 -11.42
CA GLU A 31 1.41 5.13 -10.07
C GLU A 31 2.21 3.86 -9.83
N LEU A 32 2.16 2.93 -10.79
CA LEU A 32 2.91 1.68 -10.73
C LEU A 32 4.42 1.94 -10.79
N ARG A 33 4.87 2.84 -11.68
CA ARG A 33 6.28 3.23 -11.76
C ARG A 33 6.81 3.80 -10.45
N ALA A 34 6.03 4.64 -9.77
CA ALA A 34 6.41 5.21 -8.48
C ALA A 34 6.53 4.13 -7.38
N LEU A 35 5.59 3.18 -7.32
CA LEU A 35 5.66 2.05 -6.38
C LEU A 35 6.83 1.10 -6.69
N ALA A 36 7.10 0.86 -7.97
CA ALA A 36 8.18 -0.03 -8.40
C ALA A 36 9.58 0.49 -7.98
N GLU A 37 9.77 1.81 -7.94
CA GLU A 37 11.02 2.41 -7.44
C GLU A 37 11.22 2.14 -5.95
N VAL A 38 10.19 2.32 -5.13
CA VAL A 38 10.25 1.98 -3.70
C VAL A 38 10.52 0.50 -3.50
N TYR A 39 9.77 -0.37 -4.19
CA TYR A 39 9.98 -1.82 -4.14
C TYR A 39 11.42 -2.20 -4.50
N ALA A 40 11.99 -1.62 -5.56
CA ALA A 40 13.36 -1.89 -5.97
C ALA A 40 14.38 -1.46 -4.90
N LEU A 41 14.17 -0.32 -4.23
CA LEU A 41 15.03 0.13 -3.14
C LEU A 41 14.94 -0.79 -1.92
N MET A 42 13.74 -1.22 -1.55
CA MET A 42 13.53 -2.18 -0.45
C MET A 42 14.28 -3.49 -0.71
N ILE A 43 14.17 -4.03 -1.92
CA ILE A 43 14.93 -5.23 -2.33
C ILE A 43 16.43 -4.98 -2.31
N PHE A 44 16.90 -3.83 -2.82
CA PHE A 44 18.33 -3.49 -2.87
C PHE A 44 18.95 -3.39 -1.47
N TYR A 45 18.23 -2.77 -0.53
CA TYR A 45 18.69 -2.63 0.86
C TYR A 45 18.35 -3.83 1.75
N HIS A 46 17.60 -4.82 1.23
CA HIS A 46 17.07 -5.96 1.99
C HIS A 46 16.21 -5.53 3.19
N GLU A 47 15.34 -4.54 2.98
CA GLU A 47 14.41 -4.03 3.96
C GLU A 47 13.00 -4.54 3.67
N ASP A 48 12.33 -5.08 4.69
CA ASP A 48 10.93 -5.55 4.58
C ASP A 48 9.92 -4.42 4.88
N GLU A 49 10.37 -3.31 5.47
CA GLU A 49 9.53 -2.18 5.87
C GLU A 49 10.12 -0.85 5.38
N ALA A 50 9.25 0.03 4.86
CA ALA A 50 9.61 1.40 4.50
C ALA A 50 8.96 2.41 5.45
N ASP A 51 9.72 3.42 5.90
CA ASP A 51 9.17 4.49 6.75
C ASP A 51 8.24 5.40 5.94
N GLU A 52 6.97 5.51 6.37
CA GLU A 52 5.94 6.32 5.70
C GLU A 52 6.36 7.80 5.55
N LYS A 53 7.15 8.35 6.50
CA LYS A 53 7.57 9.75 6.44
C LYS A 53 8.61 10.00 5.34
N SER A 54 9.44 9.01 5.05
CA SER A 54 10.42 9.05 3.97
C SER A 54 9.83 8.68 2.60
N PHE A 55 8.58 8.22 2.58
CA PHE A 55 7.94 7.67 1.39
C PHE A 55 7.74 8.75 0.30
N PRO A 56 8.19 8.52 -0.94
CA PRO A 56 8.01 9.50 -2.01
C PRO A 56 6.53 9.86 -2.19
N PRO A 57 6.15 11.16 -2.29
CA PRO A 57 4.75 11.56 -2.28
C PRO A 57 3.87 10.89 -3.35
N GLN A 58 4.42 10.63 -4.54
CA GLN A 58 3.71 9.95 -5.62
C GLN A 58 3.47 8.47 -5.30
N ALA A 59 4.47 7.80 -4.74
CA ALA A 59 4.35 6.40 -4.34
C ALA A 59 3.39 6.27 -3.15
N LEU A 60 3.42 7.20 -2.19
CA LEU A 60 2.52 7.20 -1.03
C LEU A 60 1.06 7.40 -1.48
N ALA A 61 0.82 8.33 -2.40
CA ALA A 61 -0.51 8.53 -2.98
C ALA A 61 -1.01 7.28 -3.72
N ALA A 62 -0.13 6.62 -4.48
CA ALA A 62 -0.45 5.38 -5.19
C ALA A 62 -0.75 4.21 -4.24
N TRP A 63 0.03 4.08 -3.16
CA TRP A 63 -0.20 3.08 -2.11
C TRP A 63 -1.51 3.35 -1.36
N ARG A 64 -1.76 4.59 -0.93
CA ARG A 64 -3.01 5.00 -0.26
C ARG A 64 -4.24 4.69 -1.10
N ALA A 65 -4.18 4.95 -2.40
CA ALA A 65 -5.27 4.65 -3.32
C ALA A 65 -5.63 3.15 -3.39
N TRP A 66 -4.65 2.25 -3.20
CA TRP A 66 -4.91 0.82 -3.01
C TRP A 66 -5.38 0.53 -1.59
N TYR A 67 -4.72 1.08 -0.58
CA TYR A 67 -5.03 0.86 0.83
C TYR A 67 -6.49 1.21 1.16
N ASP A 68 -7.01 2.30 0.61
CA ASP A 68 -8.41 2.72 0.76
C ASP A 68 -9.43 1.77 0.09
N THR A 69 -8.97 0.80 -0.72
CA THR A 69 -9.83 -0.27 -1.27
C THR A 69 -9.83 -1.55 -0.44
N THR A 70 -8.87 -1.69 0.48
CA THR A 70 -8.84 -2.83 1.40
C THR A 70 -9.97 -2.63 2.41
N ALA A 71 -10.81 -3.66 2.58
CA ALA A 71 -11.86 -3.61 3.59
C ALA A 71 -11.20 -3.52 4.97
N ASP A 72 -11.69 -2.61 5.83
CA ASP A 72 -11.30 -2.61 7.24
C ASP A 72 -11.49 -4.04 7.75
N THR A 73 -10.39 -4.65 8.22
CA THR A 73 -10.50 -5.97 8.86
C THR A 73 -11.52 -5.77 9.99
N PRO A 74 -12.66 -6.49 10.01
CA PRO A 74 -13.62 -6.30 11.08
C PRO A 74 -12.86 -6.57 12.36
N CYS A 75 -12.69 -5.52 13.16
CA CYS A 75 -12.24 -5.64 14.53
C CYS A 75 -13.22 -6.64 15.15
N ILE A 76 -12.82 -7.91 15.29
CA ILE A 76 -13.54 -8.87 16.11
C ILE A 76 -13.33 -8.38 17.55
N ALA A 77 -14.11 -7.36 17.90
CA ALA A 77 -14.49 -7.05 19.25
C ALA A 77 -15.58 -8.06 19.62
N ILE A 78 -15.18 -9.31 19.85
CA ILE A 78 -15.93 -10.12 20.82
C ILE A 78 -15.64 -9.46 22.16
N CYS A 79 -16.49 -8.50 22.54
CA CYS A 79 -16.91 -8.18 23.90
C CYS A 79 -17.88 -6.99 23.85
N SER A 80 -19.17 -7.27 23.96
CA SER A 80 -20.08 -6.62 24.92
C SER A 80 -19.87 -5.12 25.21
N THR A 81 -20.86 -4.32 24.81
CA THR A 81 -21.23 -2.98 25.32
C THR A 81 -20.40 -1.75 24.92
N SER A 82 -21.11 -0.83 24.25
CA SER A 82 -20.99 0.64 24.30
C SER A 82 -19.94 1.35 23.46
N GLN A 83 -20.42 1.90 22.33
CA GLN A 83 -20.07 3.20 21.72
C GLN A 83 -18.62 3.69 21.82
N GLY A 84 -17.91 3.65 20.70
CA GLY A 84 -16.66 4.35 20.50
C GLY A 84 -16.09 4.00 19.14
N ASP A 85 -16.42 4.80 18.12
CA ASP A 85 -15.87 4.67 16.77
C ASP A 85 -14.35 4.95 16.83
N ALA A 86 -13.55 3.89 16.84
CA ALA A 86 -12.13 3.95 16.57
C ALA A 86 -11.89 3.14 15.30
N LEU A 87 -11.96 3.85 14.17
CA LEU A 87 -11.76 3.31 12.83
C LEU A 87 -10.32 2.79 12.72
N CYS A 88 -10.16 1.47 12.83
CA CYS A 88 -8.87 0.81 12.88
C CYS A 88 -8.27 0.65 11.48
N LYS A 89 -7.19 1.38 11.23
CA LYS A 89 -6.21 1.14 10.17
C LYS A 89 -4.92 0.76 10.89
N GLY A 90 -4.64 -0.56 10.90
CA GLY A 90 -3.54 -1.18 11.64
C GLY A 90 -2.18 -0.58 11.29
#